data_AF-A0A968WYQ6-F1
#
_entry.id   AF-A0A968WYQ6-F1
#
_cell.length_a   1.000
_cell.length_b   1.000
_cell.length_c   1.000
_cell.angle_alpha   90.00
_cell.angle_beta   90.00
_cell.angle_gamma   90.00
#
_symmetry.space_group_name_H-M   'P 1'
#
loop_
_entity.id
_entity.type
_entity.pdbx_description
1 polymer ?
#
loop_
_entity_poly.entity_id
_entity_poly.type
_entity_poly.pdbx_seq_one_letter_code
_entity_poly.pdbx_strand_id
1 'polypeptide(L)'
;MLGEEETWYAHTTATKKFGSQVFTLGFESLGAGFKTPLATVHAFNGFADATDGARISGAHNGLSDLYLSHTTPLFAGIKWTNVIHGLGDNDASSGYGWAFDSVLTKKFDDNFTAIAKLGHFESEGDAYVGVVPIPTTTRVSIELNYTF
;
A
#
# COMPACT_ATOMS: atom_id res chain seq x y z
N MET A 1 -3.16 10.95 33.51
CA MET A 1 -3.43 12.06 32.57
C MET A 1 -3.19 11.49 31.19
N LEU A 2 -4.26 11.23 30.42
CA LEU A 2 -4.14 10.88 29.00
C LEU A 2 -3.97 12.23 28.28
N GLY A 3 -2.72 12.60 28.00
CA GLY A 3 -2.47 13.71 27.09
C GLY A 3 -2.99 13.30 25.72
N GLU A 4 -3.68 14.20 25.03
CA GLU A 4 -4.01 14.00 23.62
C GLU A 4 -2.68 13.88 22.86
N GLU A 5 -2.32 12.68 22.42
CA GLU A 5 -1.16 12.48 21.55
C GLU A 5 -1.47 13.09 20.20
N GLU A 6 -0.95 14.28 19.96
CA GLU A 6 -0.94 14.94 18.66
C GLU A 6 -0.10 14.09 17.70
N THR A 7 -0.76 13.48 16.71
CA THR A 7 -0.14 12.67 15.67
C THR A 7 -0.52 13.21 14.31
N TRP A 8 0.39 13.13 13.34
CA TRP A 8 0.27 13.81 12.05
C TRP A 8 0.16 12.82 10.90
N TYR A 9 -0.39 13.31 9.79
CA TYR A 9 -0.52 12.56 8.56
C TYR A 9 -0.21 13.47 7.38
N ALA A 10 0.59 12.97 6.45
CA ALA A 10 0.83 13.62 5.17
C ALA A 10 0.86 12.58 4.06
N HIS A 11 0.25 12.91 2.93
CA HIS A 11 0.33 12.10 1.71
C HIS A 11 0.44 13.02 0.51
N THR A 12 1.46 12.79 -0.30
CA THR A 12 1.71 13.55 -1.52
C THR A 12 1.94 12.61 -2.69
N THR A 13 1.46 13.00 -3.86
CA THR A 13 1.63 12.22 -5.09
C THR A 13 1.92 13.14 -6.27
N ALA A 14 2.73 12.64 -7.20
CA ALA A 14 3.00 13.23 -8.49
C ALA A 14 2.75 12.20 -9.59
N THR A 15 1.75 12.45 -10.42
CA THR A 15 1.33 11.53 -11.49
C THR A 15 1.66 12.10 -12.86
N LYS A 16 2.27 11.29 -13.73
CA LYS A 16 2.52 11.64 -15.13
C LYS A 16 2.08 10.53 -16.06
N LYS A 17 1.41 10.92 -17.14
CA LYS A 17 0.97 10.04 -18.22
C LYS A 17 1.88 10.17 -19.44
N PHE A 18 2.34 9.04 -19.96
CA PHE A 18 3.12 8.93 -21.20
C PHE A 18 2.40 7.99 -22.16
N GLY A 19 1.61 8.55 -23.08
CA GLY A 19 0.74 7.76 -23.95
C GLY A 19 -0.30 6.98 -23.12
N SER A 20 -0.30 5.66 -23.22
CA SER A 20 -1.16 4.79 -22.42
C SER A 20 -0.59 4.43 -21.05
N GLN A 21 0.68 4.78 -20.79
CA GLN A 21 1.36 4.51 -19.53
C GLN A 21 1.08 5.60 -18.51
N VAL A 22 0.85 5.23 -17.25
CA VAL A 22 0.72 6.16 -16.13
C VAL A 22 1.74 5.79 -15.07
N PHE A 23 2.51 6.78 -14.61
CA PHE A 23 3.45 6.65 -13.51
C PHE A 23 3.03 7.56 -12.38
N THR A 24 3.08 7.07 -11.15
CA THR A 24 2.81 7.85 -9.94
C THR A 24 3.95 7.65 -8.97
N LEU A 25 4.62 8.74 -8.60
CA LEU A 25 5.52 8.77 -7.44
C LEU A 25 4.70 9.27 -6.25
N GLY A 26 4.78 8.62 -5.10
CA GLY A 26 4.08 9.04 -3.90
C GLY A 26 4.91 8.87 -2.64
N PHE A 27 4.59 9.68 -1.64
CA PHE A 27 5.14 9.58 -0.30
C PHE A 27 4.00 9.73 0.71
N GLU A 28 3.81 8.73 1.56
CA GLU A 28 2.89 8.78 2.71
C GLU A 28 3.70 8.75 3.99
N SER A 29 3.29 9.51 5.00
CA SER A 29 3.82 9.36 6.35
C SER A 29 2.76 9.59 7.43
N LEU A 30 2.86 8.75 8.46
CA LEU A 30 1.93 8.60 9.56
C LEU A 30 2.74 8.65 10.86
N GLY A 31 2.42 9.61 11.73
CA GLY A 31 2.97 9.62 13.08
C GLY A 31 2.63 8.34 13.85
N ALA A 32 3.42 8.03 14.89
CA ALA A 32 3.13 6.91 15.77
C ALA A 32 1.69 6.97 16.28
N GLY A 33 1.03 5.82 16.32
CA GLY A 33 -0.36 5.70 16.76
C GLY A 33 -1.43 6.35 15.85
N PHE A 34 -1.05 6.94 14.71
CA PHE A 34 -2.02 7.53 13.78
C PHE A 34 -2.97 6.46 13.23
N LYS A 35 -4.28 6.69 13.36
CA LYS A 35 -5.30 5.79 12.83
C LYS A 35 -5.93 6.42 11.59
N THR A 36 -5.89 5.72 10.48
CA THR A 36 -6.58 6.21 9.29
C THR A 36 -8.09 5.93 9.36
N PRO A 37 -8.94 6.82 8.81
CA PRO A 37 -10.37 6.55 8.63
C PRO A 37 -10.61 5.34 7.70
N LEU A 38 -11.79 4.71 7.85
CA LEU A 38 -12.20 3.44 7.24
C LEU A 38 -11.56 3.09 5.88
N ALA A 39 -11.03 1.86 5.80
CA ALA A 39 -10.56 1.15 4.59
C ALA A 39 -9.38 1.74 3.80
N THR A 40 -8.83 2.88 4.22
CA THR A 40 -7.61 3.47 3.60
C THR A 40 -6.34 2.65 3.85
N VAL A 41 -6.38 1.68 4.77
CA VAL A 41 -5.27 0.75 5.05
C VAL A 41 -4.89 -0.11 3.84
N HIS A 42 -5.85 -0.44 2.97
CA HIS A 42 -5.59 -1.19 1.73
C HIS A 42 -5.25 -0.29 0.54
N ALA A 43 -5.50 1.02 0.65
CA ALA A 43 -5.26 1.95 -0.45
C ALA A 43 -3.77 2.32 -0.57
N PHE A 44 -3.04 2.26 0.56
CA PHE A 44 -1.67 2.73 0.70
C PHE A 44 -0.89 1.74 1.60
N ASN A 45 0.40 1.50 1.30
CA ASN A 45 1.32 0.52 1.95
C ASN A 45 1.23 -0.93 1.46
N GLY A 46 0.68 -1.11 0.25
CA GLY A 46 0.83 -2.32 -0.55
C GLY A 46 -0.21 -3.42 -0.32
N PHE A 47 -0.23 -4.42 -1.19
CA PHE A 47 -1.24 -5.49 -1.24
C PHE A 47 -0.83 -6.76 -0.47
N ALA A 48 0.33 -6.73 0.19
CA ALA A 48 0.72 -7.75 1.16
C ALA A 48 -0.02 -7.59 2.51
N ASP A 49 -0.68 -6.45 2.73
CA ASP A 49 -1.42 -6.07 3.94
C ASP A 49 -0.60 -6.29 5.23
N ALA A 50 0.73 -6.12 5.15
CA ALA A 50 1.66 -6.45 6.23
C ALA A 50 1.56 -5.45 7.40
N THR A 51 1.16 -4.21 7.11
CA THR A 51 1.04 -3.10 8.07
C THR A 51 -0.34 -2.97 8.72
N ASP A 52 -1.37 -3.60 8.13
CA ASP A 52 -2.78 -3.27 8.36
C ASP A 52 -3.23 -3.46 9.82
N GLY A 53 -2.86 -4.58 10.43
CA GLY A 53 -3.26 -4.88 11.81
C GLY A 53 -2.78 -3.83 12.81
N ALA A 54 -1.56 -3.32 12.62
CA ALA A 54 -1.01 -2.26 13.46
C ALA A 54 -1.63 -0.90 13.15
N ARG A 55 -1.89 -0.58 11.88
CA ARG A 55 -2.56 0.68 11.47
C ARG A 55 -3.99 0.75 12.02
N ILE A 56 -4.74 -0.35 11.98
CA ILE A 56 -6.11 -0.42 12.51
C ILE A 56 -6.12 -0.21 14.03
N SER A 57 -5.17 -0.82 14.75
CA SER A 57 -5.10 -0.70 16.21
C SER A 57 -4.44 0.59 16.69
N GLY A 58 -3.67 1.27 15.83
CA GLY A 58 -2.78 2.37 16.21
C GLY A 58 -1.60 1.90 17.06
N ALA A 59 -1.18 0.65 16.93
CA ALA A 59 -0.11 0.06 17.73
C ALA A 59 1.29 0.21 17.11
N HIS A 60 1.41 0.92 15.99
CA HIS A 60 2.66 1.09 15.26
C HIS A 60 3.48 2.29 15.74
N ASN A 61 4.80 2.20 15.55
CA ASN A 61 5.81 3.20 15.92
C ASN A 61 5.87 4.41 14.96
N GLY A 62 4.95 4.46 13.99
CA GLY A 62 5.00 5.37 12.84
C GLY A 62 5.12 4.59 11.54
N LEU A 63 5.00 5.27 10.41
CA LEU A 63 5.17 4.67 9.11
C LEU A 63 5.46 5.76 8.07
N SER A 64 6.44 5.51 7.23
CA SER A 64 6.67 6.25 6.00
C SER A 64 6.71 5.27 4.83
N ASP A 65 6.16 5.65 3.69
CA ASP A 65 6.05 4.83 2.49
C ASP A 65 6.38 5.69 1.27
N LEU A 66 7.57 5.47 0.70
CA LEU A 66 7.96 6.02 -0.60
C LEU A 66 7.67 4.96 -1.66
N TYR A 67 6.84 5.30 -2.64
CA TYR A 67 6.42 4.33 -3.65
C TYR A 67 6.41 4.88 -5.06
N LEU A 68 6.65 3.98 -6.01
CA LEU A 68 6.53 4.22 -7.44
C LEU A 68 5.54 3.22 -8.03
N SER A 69 4.46 3.74 -8.60
CA SER A 69 3.47 2.97 -9.34
C SER A 69 3.65 3.13 -10.84
N HIS A 70 3.49 2.03 -11.57
CA HIS A 70 3.41 1.99 -13.03
C HIS A 70 2.14 1.25 -13.44
N THR A 71 1.29 1.94 -14.20
CA THR A 71 0.06 1.38 -14.78
C THR A 71 0.15 1.37 -16.30
N THR A 72 -0.09 0.21 -16.90
CA THR A 72 -0.15 -0.01 -18.36
C THR A 72 -1.40 -0.78 -18.76
N PRO A 73 -2.02 -0.51 -19.92
CA PRO A 73 -2.85 -1.52 -20.54
C PRO A 73 -1.99 -2.68 -21.07
N LEU A 74 -2.57 -3.86 -21.08
CA LEU A 74 -2.09 -5.08 -21.73
C LEU A 74 -3.07 -5.50 -22.84
N PHE A 75 -2.87 -6.69 -23.39
CA PHE A 75 -3.79 -7.29 -24.36
C PHE A 75 -5.19 -7.53 -23.76
N ALA A 76 -6.19 -7.62 -24.63
CA ALA A 76 -7.58 -7.95 -24.27
C ALA A 76 -8.21 -7.05 -23.19
N GLY A 77 -7.82 -5.76 -23.15
CA GLY A 77 -8.39 -4.75 -22.25
C GLY A 77 -7.97 -4.88 -20.77
N ILE A 78 -6.95 -5.69 -20.48
CA ILE A 78 -6.44 -5.85 -19.12
C ILE A 78 -5.66 -4.59 -18.73
N LYS A 79 -5.94 -4.03 -17.56
CA LYS A 79 -5.11 -3.01 -16.90
C LYS A 79 -4.15 -3.72 -15.95
N TRP A 80 -2.86 -3.44 -16.09
CA TRP A 80 -1.82 -3.97 -15.21
C TRP A 80 -1.18 -2.82 -14.44
N THR A 81 -1.21 -2.92 -13.11
CA THR A 81 -0.63 -1.95 -12.19
C THR A 81 0.43 -2.64 -11.36
N ASN A 82 1.65 -2.13 -11.38
CA ASN A 82 2.72 -2.56 -10.48
C ASN A 82 3.08 -1.42 -9.54
N VAL A 83 3.44 -1.74 -8.31
CA VAL A 83 3.92 -0.76 -7.33
C VAL A 83 5.11 -1.34 -6.59
N ILE A 84 6.14 -0.51 -6.41
CA ILE A 84 7.24 -0.80 -5.49
C ILE A 84 7.17 0.19 -4.34
N HIS A 85 7.41 -0.30 -3.12
CA HIS A 85 7.35 0.45 -1.88
C HIS A 85 8.66 0.30 -1.11
N GLY A 86 9.11 1.38 -0.49
CA GLY A 86 10.08 1.35 0.62
C GLY A 86 9.37 1.84 1.88
N LEU A 87 9.32 1.00 2.91
CA LEU A 87 8.63 1.28 4.17
C LEU A 87 9.64 1.54 5.28
N GLY A 88 9.47 2.65 5.99
CA GLY A 88 10.41 3.13 7.02
C GLY A 88 9.74 3.78 8.23
N ASP A 89 10.58 4.15 9.20
CA ASP A 89 10.23 4.58 10.55
C ASP A 89 10.08 6.11 10.71
N ASN A 90 9.28 6.74 9.83
CA ASN A 90 9.10 8.21 9.70
C ASN A 90 10.30 8.96 9.10
N ASP A 91 11.30 8.26 8.60
CA ASP A 91 12.38 8.81 7.79
C ASP A 91 12.31 8.29 6.34
N ALA A 92 13.00 8.93 5.41
CA ALA A 92 13.11 8.46 4.02
C ALA A 92 14.07 7.25 3.88
N SER A 93 13.95 6.27 4.77
CA SER A 93 14.71 5.02 4.83
C SER A 93 13.77 3.82 4.63
N SER A 94 14.30 2.64 4.33
CA SER A 94 13.53 1.39 4.23
C SER A 94 13.58 0.53 5.48
N GLY A 95 13.81 1.12 6.67
CA GLY A 95 14.11 0.38 7.90
C GLY A 95 13.17 -0.80 8.21
N TYR A 96 11.88 -0.69 7.86
CA TYR A 96 10.93 -1.80 8.00
C TYR A 96 11.04 -2.83 6.88
N GLY A 97 11.29 -2.40 5.64
CA GLY A 97 11.51 -3.26 4.50
C GLY A 97 11.03 -2.67 3.17
N TRP A 98 10.88 -3.53 2.18
CA TRP A 98 10.36 -3.16 0.85
C TRP A 98 9.20 -4.06 0.45
N ALA A 99 8.32 -3.54 -0.40
CA ALA A 99 7.25 -4.32 -1.00
C ALA A 99 7.18 -4.19 -2.52
N PHE A 100 6.70 -5.25 -3.15
CA PHE A 100 6.31 -5.28 -4.55
C PHE A 100 4.88 -5.77 -4.68
N ASP A 101 4.12 -5.05 -5.48
CA ASP A 101 2.75 -5.38 -5.81
C ASP A 101 2.50 -5.43 -7.30
N SER A 102 1.61 -6.32 -7.70
CA SER A 102 1.15 -6.51 -9.07
C SER A 102 -0.34 -6.80 -9.09
N VAL A 103 -1.08 -5.98 -9.82
CA VAL A 103 -2.54 -6.04 -9.92
C VAL A 103 -2.96 -6.09 -11.37
N LEU A 104 -3.72 -7.11 -11.73
CA LEU A 104 -4.40 -7.23 -13.02
C LEU A 104 -5.89 -6.95 -12.81
N THR A 105 -6.44 -6.04 -13.60
CA THR A 105 -7.87 -5.72 -13.60
C THR A 105 -8.42 -5.87 -15.01
N LYS A 106 -9.52 -6.60 -15.15
CA LYS A 106 -10.27 -6.71 -16.40
C LYS A 106 -11.74 -6.40 -16.16
N LYS A 107 -12.21 -5.34 -16.80
CA LYS A 107 -13.64 -5.06 -16.95
C LYS A 107 -14.14 -5.78 -18.19
N PHE A 108 -15.08 -6.70 -18.05
CA PHE A 108 -15.66 -7.46 -19.16
C PHE A 108 -16.81 -6.68 -19.80
N ASP A 109 -17.66 -6.10 -18.95
CA ASP A 109 -18.77 -5.22 -19.29
C ASP A 109 -19.06 -4.30 -18.08
N ASP A 110 -20.18 -3.57 -18.12
CA ASP A 110 -20.57 -2.67 -17.02
C ASP A 110 -21.01 -3.39 -15.74
N ASN A 111 -21.30 -4.69 -15.82
CA ASN A 111 -21.79 -5.50 -14.72
C ASN A 111 -20.72 -6.40 -14.13
N PHE A 112 -19.65 -6.73 -14.86
CA PHE A 112 -18.66 -7.72 -14.46
C PHE A 112 -17.21 -7.22 -14.55
N THR A 113 -16.50 -7.28 -13.42
CA THR A 113 -15.07 -6.98 -13.30
C THR A 113 -14.35 -8.08 -12.53
N ALA A 114 -13.20 -8.52 -13.02
CA ALA A 114 -12.29 -9.41 -12.30
C ALA A 114 -10.98 -8.69 -11.94
N ILE A 115 -10.46 -8.96 -10.76
CA ILE A 115 -9.20 -8.42 -10.25
C ILE A 115 -8.36 -9.58 -9.70
N ALA A 116 -7.08 -9.61 -10.02
CA ALA A 116 -6.10 -10.49 -9.39
C ALA A 116 -4.97 -9.63 -8.82
N LYS A 117 -4.56 -9.92 -7.58
CA LYS A 117 -3.55 -9.15 -6.85
C LYS A 117 -2.49 -10.11 -6.33
N LEU A 118 -1.22 -9.71 -6.46
CA LEU A 118 -0.06 -10.30 -5.81
C LEU A 118 0.61 -9.18 -5.04
N GLY A 119 0.87 -9.38 -3.75
CA GLY A 119 1.68 -8.50 -2.94
C GLY A 119 2.73 -9.29 -2.17
N HIS A 120 3.94 -8.78 -2.15
CA HIS A 120 5.06 -9.34 -1.41
C HIS A 120 5.76 -8.22 -0.64
N PHE A 121 5.86 -8.37 0.67
CA PHE A 121 6.63 -7.52 1.56
C PHE A 121 7.79 -8.35 2.13
N GLU A 122 9.01 -7.82 2.00
CA GLU A 122 10.21 -8.38 2.59
C GLU A 122 10.67 -7.50 3.76
N SER A 123 10.81 -8.11 4.94
CA SER A 123 11.18 -7.41 6.16
C SER A 123 12.69 -7.16 6.24
N GLU A 124 13.07 -5.96 6.68
CA GLU A 124 14.46 -5.62 7.01
C GLU A 124 14.74 -5.65 8.53
N GLY A 125 13.71 -5.89 9.34
CA GLY A 125 13.85 -6.26 10.75
C GLY A 125 13.75 -5.12 11.77
N ASP A 126 13.52 -3.87 11.36
CA ASP A 126 13.28 -2.79 12.32
C ASP A 126 11.92 -2.92 13.01
N ALA A 127 11.87 -2.43 14.25
CA ALA A 127 10.70 -2.56 15.10
C ALA A 127 9.55 -1.65 14.64
N TYR A 128 8.44 -2.28 14.28
CA TYR A 128 7.23 -1.59 13.84
C TYR A 128 6.15 -1.53 14.91
N VAL A 129 5.96 -2.60 15.69
CA VAL A 129 5.01 -2.66 16.82
C VAL A 129 5.80 -2.86 18.11
N GLY A 130 6.01 -1.79 18.87
CA GLY A 130 6.88 -1.84 20.05
C GLY A 130 8.30 -2.21 19.64
N VAL A 131 8.73 -3.44 19.94
CA VAL A 131 10.05 -3.99 19.56
C VAL A 131 9.97 -5.08 18.48
N VAL A 132 8.78 -5.31 17.93
CA VAL A 132 8.51 -6.41 16.99
C VAL A 132 8.54 -5.91 15.55
N PRO A 133 9.32 -6.53 14.65
CA PRO A 133 9.33 -6.17 13.24
C PRO A 133 8.11 -6.68 12.49
N ILE A 134 7.87 -6.12 11.31
CA ILE A 134 6.87 -6.63 10.36
C ILE A 134 7.38 -7.98 9.82
N PRO A 135 6.59 -9.07 9.80
CA PRO A 135 7.03 -10.31 9.18
C PRO A 135 7.02 -10.23 7.65
N THR A 136 8.00 -10.84 6.98
CA THR A 136 7.96 -11.07 5.53
C THR A 136 6.66 -11.77 5.16
N THR A 137 5.89 -11.18 4.24
CA THR A 137 4.50 -11.56 3.96
C THR A 137 4.26 -11.58 2.47
N THR A 138 3.68 -12.67 1.96
CA THR A 138 3.20 -12.77 0.58
C THR A 138 1.71 -13.04 0.58
N ARG A 139 0.95 -12.28 -0.21
CA ARG A 139 -0.49 -12.49 -0.41
C ARG A 139 -0.84 -12.56 -1.88
N VAL A 140 -1.78 -13.44 -2.19
CA VAL A 140 -2.42 -13.53 -3.50
C VAL A 140 -3.92 -13.51 -3.29
N SER A 141 -4.63 -12.71 -4.07
CA SER A 141 -6.09 -12.65 -4.04
C SER A 141 -6.70 -12.55 -5.43
N ILE A 142 -7.92 -13.07 -5.56
CA ILE A 142 -8.77 -12.94 -6.75
C ILE A 142 -10.13 -12.42 -6.28
N GLU A 143 -10.64 -11.42 -6.99
CA GLU A 143 -11.88 -10.73 -6.69
C GLU A 143 -12.75 -10.71 -7.97
N LEU A 144 -14.01 -11.15 -7.84
CA LEU A 144 -15.00 -11.17 -8.92
C LEU A 144 -16.18 -10.31 -8.50
N ASN A 145 -16.34 -9.17 -9.17
CA ASN A 145 -17.38 -8.19 -8.89
C ASN A 145 -18.47 -8.28 -9.95
N TYR A 146 -19.68 -8.64 -9.53
CA TYR A 146 -20.85 -8.73 -10.39
C TYR A 146 -22.01 -7.87 -9.85
N THR A 147 -22.60 -7.04 -10.72
CA THR A 147 -23.78 -6.21 -10.40
C THR A 147 -24.98 -6.69 -11.21
N PHE A 148 -26.12 -6.92 -10.55
CA PHE A 148 -27.36 -7.38 -11.16
C PHE A 148 -28.28 -6.23 -11.60
#